data_AF-A0A126UXN1-F1
#
_entry.id   AF-A0A126UXN1-F1
#
_cell.length_a   1.000
_cell.length_b   1.000
_cell.length_c   1.000
_cell.angle_alpha   90.00
_cell.angle_beta   90.00
_cell.angle_gamma   90.00
#
_symmetry.space_group_name_H-M   'P 1'
#
loop_
_entity.id
_entity.type
_entity.pdbx_description
1 polymer ?
#
loop_
_entity_poly.entity_id
_entity_poly.type
_entity_poly.pdbx_seq_one_letter_code
_entity_poly.pdbx_strand_id
1 'polypeptide(L)'
;MIFFPSLPAQFLKQDFSMAPLSKRLLICFTVVFLSLATTISAQETTESVSISTELQSAKTDQEVLSILMVPLTSEELAVVANAWQGIVHAQMDKIANINLKILTASATEIDALRTQLSTMTTEQFALQRKYQSVLKAWGRKGGPLKTWRAMRII
;
A
#
# COMPACT_ATOMS: atom_id res chain seq x y z
N MET A 1 32.67 -32.12 -20.73
CA MET A 1 32.67 -33.20 -19.73
C MET A 1 31.90 -32.70 -18.52
N ILE A 2 30.68 -33.21 -18.33
CA ILE A 2 29.75 -32.82 -17.25
C ILE A 2 29.58 -34.07 -16.38
N PHE A 3 29.87 -33.94 -15.09
CA PHE A 3 29.87 -35.04 -14.12
C PHE A 3 28.54 -35.04 -13.34
N PHE A 4 27.69 -36.02 -13.60
CA PHE A 4 26.48 -36.32 -12.83
C PHE A 4 26.82 -37.39 -11.77
N PRO A 5 26.56 -37.18 -10.46
CA PRO A 5 26.63 -38.25 -9.49
C PRO A 5 25.35 -39.10 -9.50
N SER A 6 25.58 -40.39 -9.72
CA SER A 6 24.69 -41.55 -9.67
C SER A 6 23.89 -41.66 -8.36
N LEU A 7 22.56 -41.73 -8.46
CA LEU A 7 21.69 -42.27 -7.39
C LEU A 7 21.69 -43.81 -7.45
N PRO A 8 21.89 -44.53 -6.33
CA PRO A 8 21.69 -45.97 -6.30
C PRO A 8 20.21 -46.33 -6.22
N ALA A 9 19.81 -47.19 -7.16
CA ALA A 9 18.55 -47.91 -7.21
C ALA A 9 18.41 -48.84 -6.01
N GLN A 10 17.50 -48.53 -5.08
CA GLN A 10 17.07 -49.46 -4.05
C GLN A 10 15.57 -49.31 -3.79
N PHE A 11 14.88 -50.43 -3.99
CA PHE A 11 13.57 -50.79 -3.43
C PHE A 11 12.28 -50.28 -4.11
N LEU A 12 12.05 -50.78 -5.32
CA LEU A 12 10.72 -51.24 -5.75
C LEU A 12 10.50 -52.70 -5.32
N LYS A 13 9.54 -52.95 -4.42
CA LYS A 13 8.69 -54.16 -4.29
C LYS A 13 7.70 -53.95 -3.13
N GLN A 14 6.40 -53.82 -3.44
CA GLN A 14 5.34 -54.78 -3.07
C GLN A 14 5.07 -54.84 -1.55
N ASP A 15 3.87 -54.57 -1.03
CA ASP A 15 2.61 -55.23 -1.40
C ASP A 15 1.36 -54.32 -1.33
N PHE A 16 0.48 -54.57 -2.30
CA PHE A 16 -0.88 -54.08 -2.40
C PHE A 16 -1.77 -55.05 -1.63
N SER A 17 -2.47 -54.59 -0.59
CA SER A 17 -3.54 -55.37 0.07
C SER A 17 -4.74 -54.48 0.34
N MET A 18 -5.81 -54.70 -0.43
CA MET A 18 -7.14 -54.14 -0.25
C MET A 18 -7.98 -55.06 0.64
N ALA A 19 -8.68 -54.47 1.63
CA ALA A 19 -10.12 -54.64 1.95
C ALA A 19 -10.41 -54.35 3.45
N PRO A 20 -11.68 -54.07 3.88
CA PRO A 20 -12.87 -53.74 3.11
C PRO A 20 -13.58 -52.42 3.54
N LEU A 21 -14.18 -51.79 2.52
CA LEU A 21 -15.49 -51.15 2.50
C LEU A 21 -16.38 -51.43 3.73
N SER A 22 -16.75 -50.41 4.53
CA SER A 22 -18.13 -50.22 5.03
C SER A 22 -18.27 -49.11 6.08
N LYS A 23 -19.24 -48.22 5.81
CA LYS A 23 -20.11 -47.58 6.81
C LYS A 23 -19.47 -46.64 7.84
N ARG A 24 -18.73 -45.61 7.40
CA ARG A 24 -18.60 -44.35 8.20
C ARG A 24 -18.67 -43.08 7.33
N LEU A 25 -19.26 -43.20 6.14
CA LEU A 25 -19.64 -42.09 5.28
C LEU A 25 -21.15 -41.85 5.38
N LEU A 26 -21.62 -41.41 6.56
CA LEU A 26 -22.92 -40.77 6.79
C LEU A 26 -23.00 -40.51 8.30
N ILE A 27 -23.63 -39.42 8.74
CA ILE A 27 -23.78 -38.98 10.14
C ILE A 27 -22.65 -38.05 10.62
N CYS A 28 -22.59 -36.86 10.02
CA CYS A 28 -22.31 -35.58 10.71
C CYS A 28 -22.79 -34.38 9.87
N PHE A 29 -23.78 -34.59 8.99
CA PHE A 29 -24.32 -33.54 8.11
C PHE A 29 -25.72 -33.05 8.53
N THR A 30 -26.28 -33.53 9.66
CA THR A 30 -27.66 -33.23 10.04
C THR A 30 -27.86 -33.16 11.56
N VAL A 31 -27.15 -32.25 12.23
CA VAL A 31 -27.55 -31.76 13.56
C VAL A 31 -27.42 -30.23 13.56
N VAL A 32 -28.57 -29.57 13.31
CA VAL A 32 -28.93 -28.26 13.90
C VAL A 32 -28.09 -27.08 13.39
N PHE A 33 -28.38 -26.37 12.28
CA PHE A 33 -29.65 -25.72 11.89
C PHE A 33 -30.49 -25.18 13.05
N LEU A 34 -29.85 -24.60 14.07
CA LEU A 34 -30.49 -23.68 15.02
C LEU A 34 -29.41 -22.84 15.73
N SER A 35 -28.85 -21.87 15.02
CA SER A 35 -28.27 -20.71 15.68
C SER A 35 -28.92 -19.49 15.07
N LEU A 36 -29.91 -19.03 15.83
CA LEU A 36 -30.65 -17.80 15.66
C LEU A 36 -29.74 -16.67 15.21
N ALA A 37 -30.25 -15.94 14.22
CA ALA A 37 -29.80 -14.62 13.84
C ALA A 37 -29.49 -13.77 15.08
N THR A 38 -28.20 -13.50 15.28
CA THR A 38 -27.77 -12.33 16.03
C THR A 38 -27.23 -11.36 14.98
N THR A 39 -28.14 -10.69 14.28
CA THR A 39 -27.80 -9.45 13.57
C THR A 39 -27.55 -8.38 14.63
N ILE A 40 -26.36 -8.40 15.21
CA ILE A 40 -25.80 -7.23 15.86
C ILE A 40 -25.45 -6.31 14.70
N SER A 41 -26.36 -5.38 14.37
CA SER A 41 -25.98 -4.17 13.67
C SER A 41 -25.06 -3.41 14.62
N ALA A 42 -23.77 -3.72 14.56
CA ALA A 42 -22.75 -2.76 14.94
C ALA A 42 -22.90 -1.62 13.94
N GLN A 43 -23.65 -0.60 14.34
CA GLN A 43 -23.64 0.69 13.69
C GLN A 43 -22.21 1.19 13.86
N GLU A 44 -21.36 0.92 12.87
CA GLU A 44 -20.16 1.70 12.62
C GLU A 44 -20.67 3.12 12.41
N THR A 45 -20.79 3.85 13.52
CA THR A 45 -20.79 5.30 13.50
C THR A 45 -19.41 5.67 13.01
N THR A 46 -19.26 5.70 11.69
CA THR A 46 -18.16 6.39 11.03
C THR A 46 -18.37 7.86 11.35
N GLU A 47 -17.96 8.28 12.55
CA GLU A 47 -17.70 9.68 12.85
C GLU A 47 -16.70 10.12 11.79
N SER A 48 -17.20 10.83 10.78
CA SER A 48 -16.35 11.37 9.74
C SER A 48 -15.43 12.36 10.43
N VAL A 49 -14.18 11.96 10.66
CA VAL A 49 -13.15 12.84 11.19
C VAL A 49 -13.06 14.04 10.25
N SER A 50 -13.54 15.19 10.71
CA SER A 50 -13.57 16.43 9.94
C SER A 50 -12.20 17.09 10.01
N ILE A 51 -11.30 16.69 9.11
CA ILE A 51 -9.95 17.24 9.04
C ILE A 51 -9.94 18.46 8.12
N SER A 52 -9.28 19.54 8.55
CA SER A 52 -9.14 20.76 7.74
C SER A 52 -8.59 20.45 6.34
N THR A 53 -9.20 21.02 5.31
CA THR A 53 -8.77 20.90 3.90
C THR A 53 -7.32 21.37 3.70
N GLU A 54 -6.86 22.29 4.55
CA GLU A 54 -5.49 22.79 4.51
C GLU A 54 -4.45 21.71 4.85
N LEU A 55 -4.79 20.72 5.69
CA LEU A 55 -3.92 19.57 5.97
C LEU A 55 -3.75 18.65 4.76
N GLN A 56 -4.62 18.76 3.74
CA GLN A 56 -4.65 17.89 2.56
C GLN A 56 -4.32 18.64 1.27
N SER A 57 -3.85 19.88 1.37
CA SER A 57 -3.51 20.69 0.20
C SER A 57 -2.02 20.65 -0.10
N ALA A 58 -1.68 20.36 -1.36
CA ALA A 58 -0.31 20.42 -1.88
C ALA A 58 0.33 21.81 -1.71
N LYS A 59 -0.50 22.86 -1.69
CA LYS A 59 -0.07 24.26 -1.59
C LYS A 59 0.29 24.68 -0.16
N THR A 60 -0.16 23.95 0.86
CA THR A 60 0.11 24.28 2.26
C THR A 60 1.60 24.24 2.54
N ASP A 61 2.12 25.31 3.13
CA ASP A 61 3.53 25.40 3.48
C ASP A 61 3.94 24.32 4.49
N GLN A 62 5.21 23.89 4.42
CA GLN A 62 5.73 22.82 5.26
C GLN A 62 5.60 23.13 6.76
N GLU A 63 5.84 24.38 7.13
CA GLU A 63 5.78 24.86 8.52
C GLU A 63 4.34 24.89 9.02
N VAL A 64 3.43 25.47 8.22
CA VAL A 64 1.99 25.49 8.51
C VAL A 64 1.45 24.07 8.67
N LEU A 65 1.77 23.17 7.73
CA LEU A 65 1.39 21.76 7.83
C LEU A 65 1.87 21.12 9.14
N SER A 66 3.10 21.44 9.57
CA SER A 66 3.67 20.89 10.80
C SER A 66 2.94 21.37 12.05
N ILE A 67 2.50 22.64 12.08
CA ILE A 67 1.70 23.22 13.16
C ILE A 67 0.32 22.56 13.22
N LEU A 68 -0.36 22.44 12.07
CA LEU A 68 -1.71 21.87 11.99
C LEU A 68 -1.77 20.39 12.38
N MET A 69 -0.66 19.66 12.28
CA MET A 69 -0.57 18.25 12.69
C MET A 69 -0.34 18.04 14.20
N VAL A 70 0.06 19.07 14.95
CA VAL A 70 0.31 18.97 16.39
C VAL A 70 -0.91 18.49 17.19
N PRO A 71 -2.13 19.04 16.99
CA PRO A 71 -3.29 18.61 17.78
C PRO A 71 -3.86 17.25 17.37
N LEU A 72 -3.56 16.76 16.16
CA LEU A 72 -4.25 15.60 15.58
C LEU A 72 -3.95 14.29 16.31
N THR A 73 -4.90 13.34 16.34
CA THR A 73 -4.66 11.98 16.85
C THR A 73 -3.92 11.11 15.82
N SER A 74 -3.59 9.88 16.21
CA SER A 74 -3.00 8.90 15.29
C SER A 74 -3.93 8.56 14.13
N GLU A 75 -5.22 8.37 14.42
CA GLU A 75 -6.25 8.00 13.46
C GLU A 75 -6.48 9.12 12.45
N GLU A 76 -6.53 10.38 12.92
CA GLU A 76 -6.65 11.55 12.05
C GLU A 76 -5.40 11.72 11.18
N LEU A 77 -4.20 11.51 11.74
CA LEU A 77 -2.96 11.53 10.97
C LEU A 77 -2.87 10.41 9.92
N ALA A 78 -3.54 9.28 10.14
CA ALA A 78 -3.66 8.23 9.13
C ALA A 78 -4.43 8.72 7.90
N VAL A 79 -5.53 9.44 8.10
CA VAL A 79 -6.33 10.04 7.03
C VAL A 79 -5.49 11.09 6.28
N VAL A 80 -4.78 11.96 6.99
CA VAL A 80 -3.87 12.94 6.37
C VAL A 80 -2.76 12.23 5.58
N ALA A 81 -2.16 11.17 6.12
CA ALA A 81 -1.12 10.40 5.43
C ALA A 81 -1.64 9.79 4.12
N ASN A 82 -2.85 9.23 4.12
CA ASN A 82 -3.47 8.68 2.91
C ASN A 82 -3.73 9.78 1.86
N ALA A 83 -4.20 10.95 2.28
CA ALA A 83 -4.39 12.08 1.37
C ALA A 83 -3.05 12.52 0.73
N TRP A 84 -1.99 12.66 1.53
CA TRP A 84 -0.66 13.02 1.04
C TRP A 84 -0.03 11.96 0.14
N GLN A 85 -0.26 10.68 0.41
CA GLN A 85 0.13 9.60 -0.50
C GLN A 85 -0.52 9.79 -1.87
N GLY A 86 -1.82 10.09 -1.91
CA GLY A 86 -2.55 10.36 -3.14
C GLY A 86 -1.98 11.55 -3.92
N ILE A 87 -1.64 12.64 -3.23
CA ILE A 87 -1.01 13.83 -3.84
C ILE A 87 0.35 13.48 -4.47
N VAL A 88 1.18 12.74 -3.75
CA VAL A 88 2.49 12.29 -4.22
C VAL A 88 2.35 11.37 -5.44
N HIS A 89 1.43 10.41 -5.40
CA HIS A 89 1.16 9.53 -6.52
C HIS A 89 0.69 10.31 -7.76
N ALA A 90 -0.26 11.24 -7.59
CA ALA A 90 -0.77 12.05 -8.70
C ALA A 90 0.32 12.90 -9.38
N GLN A 91 1.30 13.40 -8.62
CA GLN A 91 2.44 14.11 -9.21
C GLN A 91 3.39 13.16 -9.95
N MET A 92 3.63 11.96 -9.43
CA MET A 92 4.39 10.93 -10.15
C MET A 92 3.72 10.51 -11.45
N ASP A 93 2.39 10.42 -11.49
CA ASP A 93 1.64 10.13 -12.71
C ASP A 93 1.84 11.24 -13.76
N LYS A 94 1.86 12.52 -13.35
CA LYS A 94 2.17 13.64 -14.26
C LYS A 94 3.58 13.54 -14.83
N ILE A 95 4.57 13.22 -13.99
CA ILE A 95 5.96 13.01 -14.41
C ILE A 95 6.06 11.88 -15.42
N ALA A 96 5.41 10.74 -15.15
CA ALA A 96 5.36 9.61 -16.07
C ALA A 96 4.76 10.01 -17.42
N ASN A 97 3.65 10.76 -17.41
CA ASN A 97 3.01 11.25 -18.63
C ASN A 97 3.91 12.22 -19.43
N ILE A 98 4.67 13.10 -18.79
CA ILE A 98 5.63 13.96 -19.49
C ILE A 98 6.76 13.14 -20.11
N ASN A 99 7.29 12.15 -19.39
CA ASN A 99 8.30 11.25 -19.94
C ASN A 99 7.80 10.51 -21.18
N LEU A 100 6.55 10.00 -21.15
CA LEU A 100 5.93 9.38 -22.32
C LEU A 100 5.80 10.36 -23.50
N LYS A 101 5.42 11.62 -23.24
CA LYS A 101 5.36 12.64 -24.30
C LYS A 101 6.72 12.93 -24.90
N ILE A 102 7.79 12.97 -24.10
CA ILE A 102 9.16 13.19 -24.60
C ILE A 102 9.58 12.08 -25.56
N LEU A 103 9.17 10.83 -25.32
CA LEU A 103 9.51 9.70 -26.20
C LEU A 103 8.93 9.84 -27.62
N THR A 104 7.80 10.54 -27.76
CA THR A 104 7.10 10.71 -29.04
C THR A 104 7.18 12.14 -29.60
N ALA A 105 7.84 13.06 -28.89
CA ALA A 105 7.89 14.47 -29.22
C ALA A 105 8.80 14.76 -30.42
N SER A 106 8.47 15.80 -31.18
CA SER A 106 9.38 16.34 -32.19
C SER A 106 10.59 17.02 -31.56
N ALA A 107 11.69 17.14 -32.30
CA ALA A 107 12.91 17.81 -31.83
C ALA A 107 12.65 19.24 -31.29
N THR A 108 11.66 19.94 -31.84
CA THR A 108 11.28 21.30 -31.44
C THR A 108 10.49 21.37 -30.12
N GLU A 109 9.88 20.27 -29.68
CA GLU A 109 9.07 20.22 -28.45
C GLU A 109 9.83 19.66 -27.26
N ILE A 110 10.89 18.87 -27.51
CA ILE A 110 11.63 18.12 -26.49
C ILE A 110 12.20 19.03 -25.39
N ASP A 111 12.78 20.18 -25.75
CA ASP A 111 13.43 21.05 -24.75
C ASP A 111 12.41 21.72 -23.81
N ALA A 112 11.24 22.08 -24.33
CA ALA A 112 10.14 22.59 -23.51
C ALA A 112 9.63 21.50 -22.55
N LEU A 113 9.44 20.28 -23.03
CA LEU A 113 9.01 19.14 -22.19
C LEU A 113 10.05 18.76 -21.13
N ARG A 114 11.35 18.81 -21.45
CA ARG A 114 12.44 18.60 -20.48
C ARG A 114 12.45 19.67 -19.39
N THR A 115 12.21 20.92 -19.75
CA THR A 115 12.09 22.02 -18.79
C THR A 115 10.90 21.77 -17.85
N GLN A 116 9.75 21.39 -18.40
CA GLN A 116 8.57 21.04 -17.61
C GLN A 116 8.84 19.85 -16.66
N LEU A 117 9.52 18.81 -17.14
CA LEU A 117 9.91 17.65 -16.34
C LEU A 117 10.79 18.05 -15.14
N SER A 118 11.75 18.95 -15.36
CA SER A 118 12.63 19.46 -14.30
C SER A 118 11.84 20.18 -13.20
N THR A 119 10.92 21.06 -13.58
CA THR A 119 10.01 21.74 -12.63
C THR A 119 9.16 20.74 -11.86
N MET A 120 8.53 19.78 -12.54
CA MET A 120 7.70 18.76 -11.90
C MET A 120 8.49 17.87 -10.94
N THR A 121 9.74 17.54 -11.26
CA THR A 121 10.62 16.76 -10.40
C THR A 121 10.99 17.54 -9.14
N THR A 122 11.22 18.84 -9.27
CA THR A 122 11.48 19.72 -8.12
C THR A 122 10.26 19.80 -7.20
N GLU A 123 9.06 19.97 -7.77
CA GLU A 123 7.79 19.93 -7.03
C GLU A 123 7.59 18.58 -6.33
N GLN A 124 7.89 17.47 -7.00
CA GLN A 124 7.79 16.13 -6.45
C GLN A 124 8.64 15.96 -5.19
N PHE A 125 9.89 16.46 -5.19
CA PHE A 125 10.72 16.43 -3.98
C PHE A 125 10.13 17.27 -2.85
N ALA A 126 9.52 18.43 -3.15
CA ALA A 126 8.85 19.23 -2.14
C ALA A 126 7.64 18.50 -1.54
N LEU A 127 6.81 17.86 -2.36
CA LEU A 127 5.66 17.07 -1.90
C LEU A 127 6.09 15.85 -1.08
N GLN A 128 7.17 15.17 -1.48
CA GLN A 128 7.70 14.03 -0.74
C GLN A 128 8.22 14.44 0.64
N ARG A 129 8.86 15.61 0.78
CA ARG A 129 9.27 16.15 2.09
C ARG A 129 8.07 16.41 3.00
N LYS A 130 6.99 17.01 2.46
CA LYS A 130 5.74 17.22 3.20
C LYS A 130 5.13 15.91 3.65
N TYR A 131 5.03 14.93 2.76
CA TYR A 131 4.53 13.60 3.11
C TYR A 131 5.39 12.89 4.17
N GLN A 132 6.72 12.99 4.08
CA GLN A 132 7.61 12.45 5.12
C GLN A 132 7.37 13.11 6.48
N SER A 133 7.09 14.40 6.53
CA SER A 133 6.73 15.08 7.79
C SER A 133 5.42 14.57 8.37
N VAL A 134 4.42 14.29 7.52
CA VAL A 134 3.16 13.67 7.93
C VAL A 134 3.39 12.28 8.51
N LEU A 135 4.15 11.43 7.80
CA LEU A 135 4.49 10.08 8.28
C LEU A 135 5.27 10.11 9.60
N LYS A 136 6.17 11.08 9.77
CA LYS A 136 6.90 11.29 11.04
C LYS A 136 5.94 11.70 12.15
N ALA A 137 5.02 12.63 11.89
CA ALA A 137 4.02 13.05 12.87
C ALA A 137 3.14 11.85 13.28
N TRP A 138 2.66 11.09 12.30
CA TRP A 138 1.85 9.91 12.53
C TRP A 138 2.59 8.85 13.36
N GLY A 139 3.83 8.53 12.99
CA GLY A 139 4.67 7.58 13.71
C GLY A 139 4.96 8.00 15.16
N ARG A 140 5.11 9.30 15.44
CA ARG A 140 5.26 9.81 16.82
C ARG A 140 4.01 9.61 17.67
N LYS A 141 2.83 9.45 17.06
CA LYS A 141 1.55 9.28 17.75
C LYS A 141 1.06 7.83 17.79
N GLY A 142 1.93 6.86 17.50
CA GLY A 142 1.59 5.43 17.53
C GLY A 142 1.10 4.87 16.20
N GLY A 143 1.15 5.66 15.11
CA GLY A 143 0.96 5.15 13.77
C GLY A 143 2.01 4.10 13.40
N PRO A 144 1.71 3.18 12.47
CA PRO A 144 2.66 2.16 12.05
C PRO A 144 3.90 2.83 11.48
N LEU A 145 5.05 2.55 12.11
CA LEU A 145 6.35 2.84 11.53
C LEU A 145 6.58 1.89 10.35
N LYS A 146 5.82 2.05 9.26
CA LYS A 146 6.24 1.49 7.98
C LYS A 146 7.63 2.07 7.75
N THR A 147 8.65 1.24 7.70
CA THR A 147 10.07 1.60 7.78
C THR A 147 10.49 2.49 6.59
N TRP A 148 10.08 3.76 6.61
CA TRP A 148 10.42 4.81 5.63
C TRP A 148 11.90 5.19 5.70
N ARG A 149 12.61 4.71 6.74
CA ARG A 149 14.06 4.74 6.87
C ARG A 149 14.78 4.11 5.66
N ALA A 150 14.11 3.23 4.90
CA ALA A 150 14.64 2.63 3.67
C ALA A 150 14.45 3.49 2.41
N MET A 151 13.64 4.56 2.45
CA MET A 151 13.36 5.41 1.27
C MET A 151 14.30 6.62 1.21
N ARG A 152 15.53 6.44 1.70
CA ARG A 152 16.66 7.34 1.45
C ARG A 152 17.45 6.77 0.27
N ILE A 153 16.84 6.79 -0.92
CA ILE A 153 17.56 6.46 -2.15
C ILE A 153 18.09 7.78 -2.71
N ILE A 154 19.42 7.92 -2.54
CA ILE A 154 20.42 8.63 -3.36
C ILE A 154 20.08 10.08 -3.72
#